data_AF-A0A0C5C992-F1
#
_entry.id   AF-A0A0C5C992-F1
#
_cell.length_a   1.000
_cell.length_b   1.000
_cell.length_c   1.000
_cell.angle_alpha   90.00
_cell.angle_beta   90.00
_cell.angle_gamma   90.00
#
_symmetry.space_group_name_H-M   'P 1'
#
loop_
_entity.id
_entity.type
_entity.pdbx_description
1 polymer ?
#
loop_
_entity_poly.entity_id
_entity_poly.type
_entity_poly.pdbx_seq_one_letter_code
_entity_poly.pdbx_strand_id
1 'polypeptide(L)'
;MIISKFFIIPIVIAIGLSVTFLLLNFDDVSNAKPAGFDGDRDGVVDSLDNCPRNTNSDQTDFDSDKLGDECDIDDDNDGIFDSLDQFDTDPTDWADFDFDGIGSFKDTDDDNDGILDVDDSDPLPISEKLATKYLQDLRVCADMDDGTLRLVCYSEFFGKIAENQENNSDALELSIALSKIGLIDDCHFVSHEVGHVAFNENPDVIENLIGMDGTMCRGGYFHGVIAAYFHDVQEDGAQFPSDYDSMCNDLIGSSNYQDCVHGLGHGMVHYFDDDLDSSLKLCHDMSFYQNRLCVRGVMMQYTDNVLTRQGITSDVINNLCSKSKLNTIDYAECSMSIGGTLAFFTNHDFKQGTKLCELIENKQDQNYCIDGLKGEIQDSEKYETDSLTLDKREKFQPQFVKGTSKVIDIQSPAIISNFQFVHEIGLISFEIDRPQYVVMYVPNEFVTSKMVVTVDGQIPDELDAKGNVLGEDISMIRFVPDNSGLVMMTPLPE
;
A
#
# COMPACT_ATOMS: atom_id res chain seq x y z
N MET A 1 58.20 -28.99 1.60
CA MET A 1 59.06 -30.15 1.92
C MET A 1 58.23 -31.08 2.80
N ILE A 2 57.39 -31.90 2.18
CA ILE A 2 56.42 -32.76 2.86
C ILE A 2 57.18 -34.01 3.35
N ILE A 3 57.24 -34.19 4.66
CA ILE A 3 57.77 -35.42 5.27
C ILE A 3 56.56 -36.32 5.50
N SER A 4 56.26 -37.24 4.57
CA SER A 4 55.29 -38.30 4.84
C SER A 4 55.95 -39.34 5.74
N LYS A 5 55.42 -39.50 6.96
CA LYS A 5 55.81 -40.60 7.84
C LYS A 5 55.01 -41.84 7.43
N PHE A 6 55.66 -42.78 6.76
CA PHE A 6 55.10 -44.11 6.52
C PHE A 6 55.19 -44.95 7.80
N PHE A 7 54.04 -45.41 8.31
CA PHE A 7 53.99 -46.47 9.32
C PHE A 7 53.71 -47.81 8.63
N ILE A 8 54.62 -48.76 8.78
CA ILE A 8 54.48 -50.14 8.26
C ILE A 8 53.95 -51.00 9.41
N ILE A 9 52.72 -51.51 9.29
CA ILE A 9 52.17 -52.52 10.21
C ILE A 9 52.38 -53.90 9.59
N PRO A 10 53.20 -54.79 10.19
CA PRO A 10 53.39 -56.13 9.66
C PRO A 10 52.27 -57.05 10.17
N ILE A 11 51.34 -57.43 9.30
CA ILE A 11 50.42 -58.55 9.58
C ILE A 11 51.11 -59.83 9.10
N VAL A 12 51.53 -60.67 10.06
CA VAL A 12 52.09 -62.00 9.78
C VAL A 12 50.94 -62.99 9.67
N ILE A 13 50.54 -63.35 8.45
CA ILE A 13 49.76 -64.56 8.20
C ILE A 13 50.70 -65.59 7.58
N ALA A 14 51.04 -66.62 8.37
CA ALA A 14 51.76 -67.78 7.89
C ALA A 14 50.82 -68.66 7.05
N ILE A 15 51.05 -68.71 5.74
CA ILE A 15 51.04 -69.88 4.85
C ILE A 15 51.43 -69.38 3.45
N GLY A 16 52.55 -69.87 2.91
CA GLY A 16 52.87 -69.86 1.47
C GLY A 16 53.38 -68.54 0.86
N LEU A 17 54.71 -68.44 0.70
CA LEU A 17 55.48 -67.63 -0.27
C LEU A 17 54.71 -66.61 -1.15
N SER A 18 54.31 -65.47 -0.57
CA SER A 18 54.14 -64.18 -1.25
C SER A 18 53.87 -63.10 -0.21
N VAL A 19 54.82 -62.18 0.01
CA VAL A 19 54.56 -60.96 0.81
C VAL A 19 53.97 -59.93 -0.15
N THR A 20 52.65 -59.84 -0.20
CA THR A 20 51.97 -58.75 -0.91
C THR A 20 51.75 -57.61 0.07
N PHE A 21 52.48 -56.50 -0.13
CA PHE A 21 52.19 -55.24 0.58
C PHE A 21 50.88 -54.67 0.03
N LEU A 22 49.81 -54.71 0.82
CA LEU A 22 48.62 -53.90 0.57
C LEU A 22 48.97 -52.45 0.94
N LEU A 23 49.20 -51.63 -0.09
CA LEU A 23 49.17 -50.18 0.04
C LEU A 23 47.70 -49.78 0.18
N LEU A 24 47.27 -49.45 1.39
CA LEU A 24 46.04 -48.67 1.56
C LEU A 24 46.38 -47.23 1.14
N ASN A 25 45.80 -46.78 0.04
CA ASN A 25 45.82 -45.37 -0.34
C ASN A 25 45.00 -44.60 0.70
N PHE A 26 45.65 -43.67 1.41
CA PHE A 26 45.00 -42.75 2.35
C PHE A 26 44.37 -41.52 1.66
N ASP A 27 44.33 -41.50 0.32
CA ASP A 27 43.72 -40.41 -0.45
C ASP A 27 42.18 -40.47 -0.49
N ASP A 28 41.56 -41.49 0.13
CA ASP A 28 40.09 -41.67 0.15
C ASP A 28 39.45 -41.34 1.53
N VAL A 29 40.24 -40.91 2.52
CA VAL A 29 39.72 -40.53 3.85
C VAL A 29 39.41 -39.03 3.93
N SER A 30 39.89 -38.21 2.99
CA SER A 30 39.57 -36.78 2.94
C SER A 30 38.24 -36.46 2.24
N ASN A 31 37.52 -37.46 1.73
CA ASN A 31 36.23 -37.29 1.04
C ASN A 31 35.13 -38.24 1.57
N ALA A 32 35.32 -38.85 2.74
CA ALA A 32 34.26 -39.58 3.40
C ALA A 32 33.26 -38.56 3.98
N LYS A 33 32.10 -38.41 3.34
CA LYS A 33 30.94 -37.70 3.93
C LYS A 33 30.74 -38.29 5.33
N PRO A 34 30.72 -37.49 6.41
CA PRO A 34 30.53 -38.03 7.76
C PRO A 34 29.28 -38.90 7.76
N ALA A 35 29.42 -40.15 8.21
CA ALA A 35 28.28 -41.05 8.37
C ALA A 35 27.49 -40.60 9.61
N GLY A 36 26.72 -39.52 9.45
CA GLY A 36 25.83 -38.95 10.44
C GLY A 36 24.38 -38.98 9.96
N PHE A 37 23.45 -38.84 10.89
CA PHE A 37 22.08 -38.45 10.56
C PHE A 37 22.11 -36.96 10.17
N ASP A 38 21.29 -36.62 9.19
CA ASP A 38 21.15 -35.30 8.55
C ASP A 38 19.63 -35.10 8.45
N GLY A 39 19.10 -34.36 9.43
CA GLY A 39 17.69 -34.28 9.76
C GLY A 39 16.88 -33.49 8.75
N ASP A 40 17.38 -32.33 8.35
CA ASP A 40 16.78 -31.39 7.40
C ASP A 40 17.25 -31.61 5.95
N ARG A 41 18.34 -32.36 5.74
CA ARG A 41 18.89 -32.73 4.43
C ARG A 41 19.55 -31.58 3.68
N ASP A 42 20.12 -30.64 4.40
CA ASP A 42 20.89 -29.53 3.84
C ASP A 42 22.31 -29.95 3.38
N GLY A 43 22.77 -31.14 3.78
CA GLY A 43 24.06 -31.71 3.41
C GLY A 43 25.13 -31.62 4.48
N VAL A 44 24.84 -30.99 5.62
CA VAL A 44 25.58 -31.01 6.89
C VAL A 44 25.00 -32.14 7.75
N VAL A 45 25.75 -32.62 8.74
CA VAL A 45 25.24 -33.68 9.64
C VAL A 45 24.88 -33.05 10.97
N ASP A 46 23.80 -33.46 11.62
CA ASP A 46 23.24 -32.83 12.83
C ASP A 46 24.28 -32.52 13.94
N SER A 47 25.37 -33.31 14.01
CA SER A 47 26.45 -33.10 15.00
C SER A 47 27.41 -31.95 14.70
N LEU A 48 27.38 -31.43 13.48
CA LEU A 48 28.21 -30.35 12.95
C LEU A 48 27.35 -29.21 12.40
N ASP A 49 26.03 -29.33 12.54
CA ASP A 49 25.03 -28.46 11.98
C ASP A 49 24.62 -27.42 13.03
N ASN A 50 24.72 -26.14 12.70
CA ASN A 50 24.29 -25.04 13.57
C ASN A 50 22.76 -24.86 13.58
N CYS A 51 22.04 -25.42 12.60
CA CYS A 51 20.58 -25.51 12.57
C CYS A 51 20.06 -26.91 12.20
N PRO A 52 20.21 -27.95 13.06
CA PRO A 52 19.91 -29.36 12.73
C PRO A 52 18.47 -29.73 12.34
N ARG A 53 17.57 -28.76 12.25
CA ARG A 53 16.15 -28.92 11.90
C ARG A 53 15.71 -27.99 10.77
N ASN A 54 16.53 -27.04 10.37
CA ASN A 54 16.21 -26.02 9.38
C ASN A 54 17.32 -26.04 8.33
N THR A 55 16.96 -26.05 7.05
CA THR A 55 17.96 -26.25 6.01
C THR A 55 18.83 -25.02 5.80
N ASN A 56 20.12 -25.07 6.13
CA ASN A 56 21.08 -23.98 5.90
C ASN A 56 22.47 -24.51 5.48
N SER A 57 22.56 -24.98 4.22
CA SER A 57 23.76 -25.64 3.69
C SER A 57 25.06 -24.82 3.75
N ASP A 58 24.95 -23.50 3.86
CA ASP A 58 26.05 -22.54 3.98
C ASP A 58 26.52 -22.33 5.43
N GLN A 59 25.70 -22.71 6.42
CA GLN A 59 26.02 -22.67 7.85
C GLN A 59 26.49 -21.28 8.29
N THR A 60 25.80 -20.25 7.81
CA THR A 60 26.01 -18.89 8.30
C THR A 60 25.63 -18.80 9.78
N ASP A 61 26.34 -17.94 10.50
CA ASP A 61 26.38 -17.79 11.96
C ASP A 61 27.08 -16.43 12.19
N PHE A 62 26.34 -15.34 11.95
CA PHE A 62 26.90 -14.01 11.79
C PHE A 62 27.56 -13.50 13.10
N ASP A 63 26.90 -13.72 14.24
CA ASP A 63 27.39 -13.40 15.57
C ASP A 63 28.37 -14.43 16.20
N SER A 64 28.49 -15.61 15.59
CA SER A 64 29.31 -16.73 16.08
C SER A 64 28.86 -17.33 17.43
N ASP A 65 27.55 -17.32 17.73
CA ASP A 65 26.98 -17.90 18.95
C ASP A 65 26.77 -19.43 18.86
N LYS A 66 26.81 -19.98 17.63
CA LYS A 66 26.63 -21.38 17.19
C LYS A 66 25.19 -21.81 16.92
N LEU A 67 24.21 -20.94 17.06
CA LEU A 67 22.99 -21.01 16.28
C LEU A 67 23.34 -20.47 14.90
N GLY A 68 22.78 -21.08 13.85
CA GLY A 68 22.95 -20.50 12.52
C GLY A 68 21.85 -19.51 12.25
N ASP A 69 22.09 -18.55 11.36
CA ASP A 69 21.15 -17.48 11.04
C ASP A 69 19.72 -18.00 10.76
N GLU A 70 19.60 -19.13 10.05
CA GLU A 70 18.31 -19.78 9.73
C GLU A 70 17.50 -20.27 10.97
N CYS A 71 18.12 -20.36 12.14
CA CYS A 71 17.48 -20.80 13.38
C CYS A 71 17.85 -19.98 14.62
N ASP A 72 18.63 -18.93 14.46
CA ASP A 72 18.70 -17.84 15.42
C ASP A 72 17.49 -16.91 15.24
N ILE A 73 17.29 -15.99 16.17
CA ILE A 73 16.21 -15.00 16.17
C ILE A 73 16.75 -13.56 16.26
N ASP A 74 18.08 -13.44 16.29
CA ASP A 74 18.89 -12.24 16.52
C ASP A 74 20.30 -12.56 15.97
N ASP A 75 20.41 -12.55 14.64
CA ASP A 75 21.54 -13.06 13.86
C ASP A 75 22.88 -12.36 14.17
N ASP A 76 22.82 -11.12 14.65
CA ASP A 76 24.00 -10.32 15.01
C ASP A 76 24.16 -10.03 16.51
N ASN A 77 23.19 -10.47 17.32
CA ASN A 77 23.19 -10.40 18.78
C ASN A 77 23.23 -8.95 19.33
N ASP A 78 22.64 -7.99 18.60
CA ASP A 78 22.53 -6.60 19.02
C ASP A 78 21.34 -6.35 19.98
N GLY A 79 20.44 -7.33 20.09
CA GLY A 79 19.28 -7.33 20.96
C GLY A 79 17.96 -6.90 20.29
N ILE A 80 18.00 -6.57 19.00
CA ILE A 80 16.84 -6.47 18.10
C ILE A 80 16.64 -7.83 17.46
N PHE A 81 15.40 -8.19 17.16
CA PHE A 81 15.09 -9.49 16.57
C PHE A 81 15.07 -9.35 15.06
N ASP A 82 15.47 -10.37 14.31
CA ASP A 82 15.48 -10.32 12.83
C ASP A 82 14.09 -9.95 12.25
N SER A 83 13.02 -10.26 12.99
CA SER A 83 11.64 -9.87 12.64
C SER A 83 11.38 -8.36 12.67
N LEU A 84 12.27 -7.60 13.30
CA LEU A 84 12.26 -6.13 13.44
C LEU A 84 13.51 -5.47 12.84
N ASP A 85 14.53 -6.25 12.51
CA ASP A 85 15.85 -5.76 12.14
C ASP A 85 16.03 -5.72 10.62
N GLN A 86 16.16 -4.52 10.06
CA GLN A 86 16.46 -4.31 8.65
C GLN A 86 17.93 -4.65 8.31
N PHE A 87 18.80 -4.62 9.31
CA PHE A 87 20.23 -4.84 9.24
C PHE A 87 20.65 -6.01 10.14
N ASP A 88 19.91 -7.13 10.09
CA ASP A 88 20.11 -8.41 10.79
C ASP A 88 21.53 -9.03 10.77
N THR A 89 22.46 -8.41 10.05
CA THR A 89 23.86 -8.82 9.93
C THR A 89 24.81 -7.65 10.19
N ASP A 90 24.41 -6.66 10.99
CA ASP A 90 25.22 -5.52 11.39
C ASP A 90 24.88 -5.08 12.82
N PRO A 91 25.65 -5.51 13.84
CA PRO A 91 25.28 -5.39 15.24
C PRO A 91 25.47 -3.97 15.80
N THR A 92 25.58 -3.00 14.90
CA THR A 92 25.69 -1.59 15.19
C THR A 92 24.45 -0.82 14.81
N ASP A 93 23.53 -1.42 14.04
CA ASP A 93 22.40 -0.73 13.46
C ASP A 93 21.26 -1.70 13.21
N TRP A 94 20.01 -1.21 13.23
CA TRP A 94 18.85 -2.08 13.02
C TRP A 94 17.81 -1.52 12.03
N ALA A 95 17.87 -0.23 11.71
CA ALA A 95 16.96 0.40 10.75
C ALA A 95 17.49 1.73 10.22
N ASP A 96 17.08 2.07 8.98
CA ASP A 96 17.27 3.38 8.36
C ASP A 96 15.95 4.17 8.47
N PHE A 97 15.87 5.11 9.42
CA PHE A 97 14.63 5.78 9.81
C PHE A 97 14.25 7.03 8.99
N ASP A 98 15.20 7.60 8.27
CA ASP A 98 15.02 8.78 7.43
C ASP A 98 15.10 8.46 5.92
N PHE A 99 15.46 7.23 5.59
CA PHE A 99 15.38 6.57 4.28
C PHE A 99 16.36 7.13 3.26
N ASP A 100 17.55 7.50 3.71
CA ASP A 100 18.61 8.06 2.88
C ASP A 100 19.56 6.97 2.32
N GLY A 101 19.44 5.74 2.85
CA GLY A 101 20.23 4.58 2.51
C GLY A 101 21.42 4.32 3.42
N ILE A 102 21.56 5.07 4.52
CA ILE A 102 22.57 4.91 5.57
C ILE A 102 21.83 4.63 6.89
N GLY A 103 22.20 3.56 7.59
CA GLY A 103 21.61 3.30 8.91
C GLY A 103 22.04 4.34 9.95
N SER A 104 21.18 4.61 10.94
CA SER A 104 21.34 5.68 11.93
C SER A 104 22.68 5.65 12.66
N PHE A 105 23.31 4.50 12.87
CA PHE A 105 24.61 4.46 13.56
C PHE A 105 25.77 5.01 12.71
N LYS A 106 25.66 4.89 11.38
CA LYS A 106 26.69 5.35 10.42
C LYS A 106 26.37 6.70 9.81
N ASP A 107 25.13 7.15 9.95
CA ASP A 107 24.72 8.46 9.50
C ASP A 107 25.30 9.56 10.42
N THR A 108 25.37 10.77 9.90
CA THR A 108 25.88 11.95 10.60
C THR A 108 24.86 13.09 10.62
N ASP A 109 23.66 12.83 10.13
CA ASP A 109 22.49 13.71 9.97
C ASP A 109 21.23 12.82 10.05
N ASP A 110 21.03 12.10 11.16
CA ASP A 110 20.12 10.94 11.26
C ASP A 110 18.62 11.27 11.00
N ASP A 111 18.24 12.56 11.03
CA ASP A 111 16.89 13.04 10.72
C ASP A 111 16.80 13.80 9.38
N ASN A 112 17.94 13.92 8.68
CA ASN A 112 18.12 14.58 7.40
C ASN A 112 17.57 16.03 7.35
N ASP A 113 17.59 16.75 8.48
CA ASP A 113 17.19 18.16 8.55
C ASP A 113 18.25 19.13 8.00
N GLY A 114 19.46 18.62 7.74
CA GLY A 114 20.60 19.34 7.20
C GLY A 114 21.54 19.91 8.26
N ILE A 115 21.34 19.57 9.54
CA ILE A 115 22.20 19.89 10.67
C ILE A 115 22.81 18.60 11.19
N LEU A 116 24.14 18.47 11.06
CA LEU A 116 24.85 17.29 11.55
C LEU A 116 24.60 17.03 13.05
N ASP A 117 24.51 15.77 13.47
CA ASP A 117 24.12 15.39 14.85
C ASP A 117 25.00 16.01 15.93
N VAL A 118 26.28 16.24 15.61
CA VAL A 118 27.25 16.86 16.52
C VAL A 118 26.90 18.31 16.87
N ASP A 119 26.17 18.97 15.98
CA ASP A 119 25.72 20.36 16.07
C ASP A 119 24.20 20.47 16.25
N ASP A 120 23.45 19.36 16.14
CA ASP A 120 22.01 19.34 16.31
C ASP A 120 21.57 19.10 17.77
N SER A 121 20.52 19.83 18.15
CA SER A 121 19.85 19.68 19.44
C SER A 121 18.81 18.57 19.47
N ASP A 122 18.33 18.10 18.32
CA ASP A 122 17.32 17.05 18.23
C ASP A 122 17.61 15.98 17.17
N PRO A 123 18.81 15.34 17.20
CA PRO A 123 19.44 14.65 16.07
C PRO A 123 18.72 13.43 15.51
N LEU A 124 17.65 12.95 16.15
CA LEU A 124 16.98 11.71 15.73
C LEU A 124 15.58 12.02 15.19
N PRO A 125 15.13 11.31 14.16
CA PRO A 125 13.77 11.45 13.68
C PRO A 125 12.79 10.93 14.72
N ILE A 126 11.56 11.46 14.70
CA ILE A 126 10.53 11.08 15.69
C ILE A 126 10.16 9.59 15.59
N SER A 127 10.22 9.01 14.39
CA SER A 127 10.02 7.59 14.12
C SER A 127 11.01 6.74 14.93
N GLU A 128 12.30 7.05 14.89
CA GLU A 128 13.33 6.31 15.63
C GLU A 128 13.13 6.42 17.15
N LYS A 129 12.86 7.64 17.64
CA LYS A 129 12.59 7.90 19.06
C LYS A 129 11.42 7.06 19.57
N LEU A 130 10.33 7.00 18.81
CA LEU A 130 9.14 6.22 19.18
C LEU A 130 9.37 4.72 19.03
N ALA A 131 10.03 4.28 17.96
CA ALA A 131 10.33 2.86 17.75
C ALA A 131 11.19 2.31 18.89
N THR A 132 12.24 3.03 19.29
CA THR A 132 13.09 2.68 20.44
C THR A 132 12.29 2.66 21.74
N LYS A 133 11.40 3.64 21.95
CA LYS A 133 10.56 3.73 23.15
C LYS A 133 9.59 2.55 23.28
N TYR A 134 9.06 2.07 22.16
CA TYR A 134 8.01 1.06 22.09
C TYR A 134 8.46 -0.27 21.51
N LEU A 135 9.78 -0.52 21.44
CA LEU A 135 10.37 -1.69 20.82
C LEU A 135 9.73 -3.01 21.28
N GLN A 136 9.44 -3.14 22.58
CA GLN A 136 8.82 -4.34 23.12
C GLN A 136 7.37 -4.54 22.63
N ASP A 137 6.61 -3.46 22.45
CA ASP A 137 5.24 -3.52 21.94
C ASP A 137 5.23 -3.83 20.44
N LEU A 138 6.17 -3.25 19.68
CA LEU A 138 6.37 -3.54 18.26
C LEU A 138 6.68 -5.02 18.04
N ARG A 139 7.60 -5.57 18.85
CA ARG A 139 7.98 -6.98 18.79
C ARG A 139 6.81 -7.94 19.00
N VAL A 140 5.92 -7.62 19.94
CA VAL A 140 4.74 -8.45 20.21
C VAL A 140 3.88 -8.62 18.96
N CYS A 141 3.78 -7.58 18.13
CA CYS A 141 3.06 -7.64 16.87
C CYS A 141 3.90 -8.30 15.76
N ALA A 142 5.18 -7.97 15.63
CA ALA A 142 6.07 -8.50 14.59
C ALA A 142 6.19 -10.03 14.64
N ASP A 143 6.26 -10.62 15.84
CA ASP A 143 6.40 -12.06 16.06
C ASP A 143 5.11 -12.87 15.73
N MET A 144 4.06 -12.23 15.21
CA MET A 144 2.81 -12.91 14.84
C MET A 144 2.88 -13.51 13.43
N ASP A 145 2.79 -14.84 13.33
CA ASP A 145 2.75 -15.58 12.07
C ASP A 145 1.53 -15.26 11.18
N ASP A 146 0.42 -14.86 11.79
CA ASP A 146 -0.83 -14.53 11.10
C ASP A 146 -0.87 -13.03 10.81
N GLY A 147 -0.70 -12.65 9.55
CA GLY A 147 -0.60 -11.23 9.19
C GLY A 147 -1.89 -10.43 9.43
N THR A 148 -3.08 -11.06 9.45
CA THR A 148 -4.30 -10.36 9.88
C THR A 148 -4.23 -10.01 11.36
N LEU A 149 -3.87 -10.97 12.23
CA LEU A 149 -3.70 -10.71 13.66
C LEU A 149 -2.56 -9.71 13.93
N ARG A 150 -1.47 -9.79 13.17
CA ARG A 150 -0.36 -8.83 13.21
C ARG A 150 -0.83 -7.42 12.88
N LEU A 151 -1.60 -7.26 11.81
CA LEU A 151 -2.14 -5.96 11.40
C LEU A 151 -3.11 -5.36 12.43
N VAL A 152 -3.98 -6.20 13.02
CA VAL A 152 -4.86 -5.78 14.12
C VAL A 152 -4.06 -5.38 15.36
N CYS A 153 -3.00 -6.14 15.69
CA CYS A 153 -2.10 -5.80 16.79
C CYS A 153 -1.45 -4.41 16.59
N TYR A 154 -0.94 -4.14 15.38
CA TYR A 154 -0.40 -2.83 15.03
C TYR A 154 -1.46 -1.74 15.10
N SER A 155 -2.66 -1.95 14.55
CA SER A 155 -3.75 -0.97 14.64
C SER A 155 -4.07 -0.57 16.09
N GLU A 156 -4.20 -1.55 17.01
CA GLU A 156 -4.39 -1.28 18.44
C GLU A 156 -3.21 -0.55 19.08
N PHE A 157 -1.98 -0.90 18.69
CA PHE A 157 -0.76 -0.25 19.17
C PHE A 157 -0.72 1.23 18.75
N PHE A 158 -0.96 1.51 17.47
CA PHE A 158 -0.94 2.86 16.92
C PHE A 158 -2.09 3.71 17.45
N GLY A 159 -3.28 3.13 17.65
CA GLY A 159 -4.38 3.80 18.35
C GLY A 159 -3.96 4.30 19.74
N LYS A 160 -3.28 3.48 20.54
CA LYS A 160 -2.77 3.88 21.87
C LYS A 160 -1.70 4.97 21.81
N ILE A 161 -0.85 4.99 20.78
CA ILE A 161 0.12 6.08 20.61
C ILE A 161 -0.61 7.38 20.26
N ALA A 162 -1.63 7.29 19.40
CA ALA A 162 -2.47 8.41 19.00
C ALA A 162 -3.38 8.93 20.12
N GLU A 163 -3.62 8.17 21.19
CA GLU A 163 -4.46 8.55 22.35
C GLU A 163 -3.89 9.70 23.22
N ASN A 164 -3.03 10.57 22.69
CA ASN A 164 -2.61 11.80 23.34
C ASN A 164 -2.38 12.88 22.27
N GLN A 165 -3.12 14.00 22.35
CA GLN A 165 -3.15 15.11 21.38
C GLN A 165 -1.79 15.56 20.80
N GLU A 166 -0.67 15.35 21.50
CA GLU A 166 0.68 15.73 21.05
C GLU A 166 1.32 14.71 20.08
N ASN A 167 0.80 13.48 19.95
CA ASN A 167 1.47 12.38 19.25
C ASN A 167 0.74 11.85 18.00
N ASN A 168 -0.31 12.51 17.52
CA ASN A 168 -1.10 12.00 16.39
C ASN A 168 -0.29 12.00 15.08
N SER A 169 0.44 13.10 14.83
CA SER A 169 1.40 13.19 13.73
C SER A 169 2.52 12.19 13.90
N ASP A 170 3.00 12.00 15.12
CA ASP A 170 4.16 11.18 15.41
C ASP A 170 3.82 9.69 15.26
N ALA A 171 2.60 9.29 15.64
CA ALA A 171 2.04 7.97 15.37
C ALA A 171 1.92 7.72 13.86
N LEU A 172 1.48 8.72 13.08
CA LEU A 172 1.42 8.62 11.64
C LEU A 172 2.82 8.47 11.02
N GLU A 173 3.78 9.29 11.42
CA GLU A 173 5.17 9.23 10.92
C GLU A 173 5.84 7.90 11.30
N LEU A 174 5.62 7.38 12.51
CA LEU A 174 6.05 6.04 12.89
C LEU A 174 5.41 4.97 11.99
N SER A 175 4.11 5.06 11.68
CA SER A 175 3.45 4.06 10.82
C SER A 175 4.01 4.05 9.40
N ILE A 176 4.39 5.23 8.88
CA ILE A 176 5.04 5.37 7.58
C ILE A 176 6.43 4.74 7.63
N ALA A 177 7.20 5.04 8.69
CA ALA A 177 8.56 4.53 8.83
C ALA A 177 8.60 3.01 8.92
N LEU A 178 7.80 2.42 9.82
CA LEU A 178 7.73 0.98 10.00
C LEU A 178 7.22 0.26 8.75
N SER A 179 6.37 0.90 7.95
CA SER A 179 5.95 0.34 6.66
C SER A 179 7.08 0.34 5.62
N LYS A 180 7.89 1.40 5.56
CA LYS A 180 9.02 1.49 4.63
C LYS A 180 10.12 0.48 4.91
N ILE A 181 10.35 0.14 6.18
CA ILE A 181 11.30 -0.90 6.59
C ILE A 181 10.67 -2.32 6.60
N GLY A 182 9.43 -2.46 6.11
CA GLY A 182 8.80 -3.77 5.89
C GLY A 182 8.12 -4.41 7.10
N LEU A 183 7.98 -3.70 8.23
CA LEU A 183 7.37 -4.23 9.45
C LEU A 183 5.84 -4.17 9.49
N ILE A 184 5.26 -3.25 8.71
CA ILE A 184 3.81 -3.09 8.59
C ILE A 184 3.39 -3.37 7.15
N ASP A 185 2.69 -4.49 6.96
CA ASP A 185 2.20 -4.96 5.66
C ASP A 185 1.14 -4.04 5.05
N ASP A 186 0.38 -3.29 5.86
CA ASP A 186 -0.59 -2.31 5.39
C ASP A 186 -0.65 -1.09 6.32
N CYS A 187 0.08 -0.05 5.94
CA CYS A 187 0.08 1.19 6.69
C CYS A 187 -1.22 1.99 6.55
N HIS A 188 -2.04 1.76 5.51
CA HIS A 188 -3.31 2.44 5.35
C HIS A 188 -4.30 2.03 6.43
N PHE A 189 -4.42 0.72 6.67
CA PHE A 189 -5.29 0.20 7.73
C PHE A 189 -4.87 0.72 9.11
N VAL A 190 -3.57 0.68 9.41
CA VAL A 190 -3.03 1.16 10.69
C VAL A 190 -3.25 2.66 10.87
N SER A 191 -2.89 3.45 9.86
CA SER A 191 -3.05 4.91 9.89
C SER A 191 -4.51 5.35 9.91
N HIS A 192 -5.44 4.56 9.35
CA HIS A 192 -6.88 4.79 9.49
C HIS A 192 -7.29 4.85 10.96
N GLU A 193 -6.83 3.92 11.80
CA GLU A 193 -7.11 3.98 13.23
C GLU A 193 -6.45 5.21 13.89
N VAL A 194 -5.22 5.57 13.49
CA VAL A 194 -4.55 6.79 13.96
C VAL A 194 -5.40 8.03 13.66
N GLY A 195 -5.93 8.14 12.44
CA GLY A 195 -6.79 9.26 12.04
C GLY A 195 -8.10 9.30 12.82
N HIS A 196 -8.71 8.14 13.04
CA HIS A 196 -9.94 8.03 13.84
C HIS A 196 -9.73 8.52 15.28
N VAL A 197 -8.68 8.04 15.95
CA VAL A 197 -8.31 8.51 17.30
C VAL A 197 -7.95 9.99 17.28
N ALA A 198 -7.24 10.46 16.26
CA ALA A 198 -6.83 11.85 16.16
C ALA A 198 -8.01 12.83 16.14
N PHE A 199 -9.10 12.47 15.45
CA PHE A 199 -10.33 13.26 15.45
C PHE A 199 -11.01 13.25 16.83
N ASN A 200 -11.11 12.09 17.47
CA ASN A 200 -11.73 11.96 18.79
C ASN A 200 -10.99 12.79 19.85
N GLU A 201 -9.66 12.87 19.75
CA GLU A 201 -8.84 13.69 20.64
C GLU A 201 -8.91 15.18 20.30
N ASN A 202 -8.94 15.54 19.01
CA ASN A 202 -9.02 16.91 18.54
C ASN A 202 -9.82 17.05 17.24
N PRO A 203 -11.11 17.44 17.29
CA PRO A 203 -11.93 17.62 16.09
C PRO A 203 -11.40 18.64 15.09
N ASP A 204 -10.58 19.62 15.51
CA ASP A 204 -9.97 20.62 14.62
C ASP A 204 -8.91 20.00 13.68
N VAL A 205 -8.53 18.72 13.88
CA VAL A 205 -7.62 17.99 12.99
C VAL A 205 -8.12 17.94 11.54
N ILE A 206 -9.45 17.98 11.35
CA ILE A 206 -10.08 17.99 10.02
C ILE A 206 -9.67 19.23 9.21
N GLU A 207 -9.41 20.36 9.86
CA GLU A 207 -8.98 21.60 9.21
C GLU A 207 -7.51 21.54 8.75
N ASN A 208 -6.74 20.58 9.26
CA ASN A 208 -5.29 20.46 9.06
C ASN A 208 -4.88 19.25 8.21
N LEU A 209 -5.82 18.65 7.47
CA LEU A 209 -5.53 17.53 6.56
C LEU A 209 -4.80 17.97 5.27
N ILE A 210 -4.69 19.28 5.02
CA ILE A 210 -3.99 19.84 3.87
C ILE A 210 -2.47 19.64 4.03
N GLY A 211 -1.80 19.11 3.00
CA GLY A 211 -0.34 18.90 3.00
C GLY A 211 0.11 17.50 3.44
N MET A 212 -0.83 16.63 3.80
CA MET A 212 -0.58 15.19 4.01
C MET A 212 -0.44 14.45 2.66
N ASP A 213 0.34 14.99 1.72
CA ASP A 213 0.54 14.34 0.43
C ASP A 213 1.43 13.10 0.61
N GLY A 214 1.07 12.01 -0.08
CA GLY A 214 2.10 11.20 -0.71
C GLY A 214 2.47 9.84 -0.19
N THR A 215 1.64 9.23 0.66
CA THR A 215 1.71 7.80 0.96
C THR A 215 0.31 7.23 1.14
N MET A 216 0.14 5.92 0.96
CA MET A 216 -1.12 5.23 1.24
C MET A 216 -1.52 5.37 2.73
N CYS A 217 -0.52 5.48 3.62
CA CYS A 217 -0.72 5.70 5.06
C CYS A 217 -1.32 7.08 5.34
N ARG A 218 -0.88 8.13 4.63
CA ARG A 218 -1.50 9.44 4.77
C ARG A 218 -2.95 9.44 4.30
N GLY A 219 -3.26 8.67 3.24
CA GLY A 219 -4.63 8.39 2.81
C GLY A 219 -5.45 7.66 3.88
N GLY A 220 -4.88 6.65 4.54
CA GLY A 220 -5.53 5.93 5.64
C GLY A 220 -5.89 6.86 6.80
N TYR A 221 -4.92 7.65 7.30
CA TYR A 221 -5.17 8.69 8.31
C TYR A 221 -6.30 9.64 7.91
N PHE A 222 -6.27 10.10 6.66
CA PHE A 222 -7.31 10.98 6.12
C PHE A 222 -8.70 10.33 6.19
N HIS A 223 -8.81 9.06 5.76
CA HIS A 223 -10.06 8.30 5.80
C HIS A 223 -10.56 8.14 7.24
N GLY A 224 -9.67 7.82 8.18
CA GLY A 224 -10.00 7.67 9.60
C GLY A 224 -10.59 8.93 10.21
N VAL A 225 -9.98 10.10 9.94
CA VAL A 225 -10.49 11.40 10.41
C VAL A 225 -11.88 11.68 9.85
N ILE A 226 -12.10 11.45 8.56
CA ILE A 226 -13.42 11.65 7.93
C ILE A 226 -14.46 10.69 8.50
N ALA A 227 -14.11 9.42 8.66
CA ALA A 227 -15.01 8.40 9.20
C ALA A 227 -15.46 8.77 10.62
N ALA A 228 -14.52 9.18 11.48
CA ALA A 228 -14.80 9.64 12.84
C ALA A 228 -15.71 10.89 12.86
N TYR A 229 -15.43 11.88 12.01
CA TYR A 229 -16.26 13.08 11.87
C TYR A 229 -17.71 12.74 11.53
N PHE A 230 -17.95 11.90 10.51
CA PHE A 230 -19.31 11.55 10.11
C PHE A 230 -20.01 10.65 11.13
N HIS A 231 -19.26 9.83 11.87
CA HIS A 231 -19.79 9.09 13.01
C HIS A 231 -20.27 10.04 14.11
N ASP A 232 -19.47 11.03 14.50
CA ASP A 232 -19.83 12.03 15.52
C ASP A 232 -21.07 12.86 15.11
N VAL A 233 -21.13 13.29 13.84
CA VAL A 233 -22.31 13.98 13.27
C VAL A 233 -23.58 13.11 13.37
N GLN A 234 -23.46 11.80 13.17
CA GLN A 234 -24.57 10.84 13.30
C GLN A 234 -24.99 10.68 14.75
N GLU A 235 -24.04 10.52 15.68
CA GLU A 235 -24.31 10.33 17.11
C GLU A 235 -25.01 11.56 17.72
N ASP A 236 -24.62 12.76 17.28
CA ASP A 236 -25.25 14.02 17.66
C ASP A 236 -26.67 14.21 17.10
N GLY A 237 -27.09 13.32 16.19
CA GLY A 237 -28.36 13.41 15.47
C GLY A 237 -28.45 14.64 14.56
N ALA A 238 -27.29 15.17 14.15
CA ALA A 238 -27.20 16.27 13.21
C ALA A 238 -27.60 15.81 11.80
N GLN A 239 -27.98 16.76 10.95
CA GLN A 239 -28.24 16.44 9.54
C GLN A 239 -26.92 16.27 8.80
N PHE A 240 -26.88 15.31 7.88
CA PHE A 240 -25.76 15.15 6.96
C PHE A 240 -25.41 16.51 6.30
N PRO A 241 -24.12 16.92 6.32
CA PRO A 241 -23.66 18.16 5.72
C PRO A 241 -24.19 18.34 4.30
N SER A 242 -24.85 19.47 4.03
CA SER A 242 -25.45 19.74 2.72
C SER A 242 -24.42 20.09 1.63
N ASP A 243 -23.20 20.41 2.05
CA ASP A 243 -22.05 20.85 1.25
C ASP A 243 -20.97 19.76 1.12
N TYR A 244 -21.31 18.51 1.43
CA TYR A 244 -20.42 17.34 1.38
C TYR A 244 -19.68 17.18 0.04
N ASP A 245 -20.34 17.53 -1.07
CA ASP A 245 -19.81 17.45 -2.44
C ASP A 245 -18.73 18.51 -2.73
N SER A 246 -18.57 19.47 -1.83
CA SER A 246 -17.59 20.55 -1.91
C SER A 246 -16.55 20.54 -0.79
N MET A 247 -16.68 19.65 0.21
CA MET A 247 -15.74 19.56 1.34
C MET A 247 -14.29 19.33 0.91
N CYS A 248 -14.08 18.60 -0.19
CA CYS A 248 -12.75 18.31 -0.71
C CYS A 248 -12.22 19.38 -1.68
N ASN A 249 -12.97 20.44 -1.99
CA ASN A 249 -12.61 21.36 -3.08
C ASN A 249 -11.29 22.10 -2.86
N ASP A 250 -10.91 22.35 -1.61
CA ASP A 250 -9.63 23.00 -1.29
C ASP A 250 -8.41 22.12 -1.60
N LEU A 251 -8.63 20.81 -1.83
CA LEU A 251 -7.60 19.84 -2.18
C LEU A 251 -7.47 19.64 -3.69
N ILE A 252 -8.31 20.27 -4.53
CA ILE A 252 -8.29 20.09 -5.99
C ILE A 252 -6.88 20.35 -6.54
N GLY A 253 -6.36 19.38 -7.32
CA GLY A 253 -5.01 19.45 -7.90
C GLY A 253 -3.88 18.95 -7.00
N SER A 254 -4.19 18.51 -5.76
CA SER A 254 -3.29 17.72 -4.91
C SER A 254 -3.53 16.21 -5.11
N SER A 255 -2.61 15.38 -4.59
CA SER A 255 -2.84 13.93 -4.49
C SER A 255 -4.04 13.62 -3.59
N ASN A 256 -4.18 14.39 -2.51
CA ASN A 256 -5.15 14.17 -1.45
C ASN A 256 -6.61 14.38 -1.86
N TYR A 257 -6.87 15.02 -3.01
CA TYR A 257 -8.25 15.18 -3.48
C TYR A 257 -8.95 13.84 -3.66
N GLN A 258 -8.23 12.84 -4.17
CA GLN A 258 -8.80 11.51 -4.40
C GLN A 258 -9.12 10.80 -3.09
N ASP A 259 -8.15 10.80 -2.18
CA ASP A 259 -8.28 10.20 -0.85
C ASP A 259 -9.40 10.89 -0.07
N CYS A 260 -9.58 12.20 -0.24
CA CYS A 260 -10.69 12.90 0.36
C CYS A 260 -12.05 12.44 -0.14
N VAL A 261 -12.24 12.41 -1.45
CA VAL A 261 -13.52 11.98 -2.02
C VAL A 261 -13.79 10.50 -1.77
N HIS A 262 -12.75 9.68 -1.76
CA HIS A 262 -12.84 8.28 -1.36
C HIS A 262 -13.24 8.14 0.12
N GLY A 263 -12.56 8.84 1.02
CA GLY A 263 -12.85 8.90 2.45
C GLY A 263 -14.25 9.39 2.78
N LEU A 264 -14.81 10.34 2.00
CA LEU A 264 -16.23 10.72 2.13
C LEU A 264 -17.15 9.50 1.98
N GLY A 265 -16.80 8.55 1.10
CA GLY A 265 -17.52 7.30 0.96
C GLY A 265 -17.51 6.43 2.23
N HIS A 266 -16.35 6.32 2.90
CA HIS A 266 -16.26 5.66 4.22
C HIS A 266 -17.16 6.36 5.22
N GLY A 267 -17.04 7.69 5.34
CA GLY A 267 -17.84 8.50 6.24
C GLY A 267 -19.35 8.36 6.03
N MET A 268 -19.81 8.25 4.78
CA MET A 268 -21.22 8.00 4.46
C MET A 268 -21.69 6.64 5.01
N VAL A 269 -20.90 5.57 4.89
CA VAL A 269 -21.24 4.26 5.43
C VAL A 269 -21.38 4.32 6.96
N HIS A 270 -20.49 5.05 7.64
CA HIS A 270 -20.58 5.29 9.07
C HIS A 270 -21.82 6.10 9.45
N TYR A 271 -22.09 7.21 8.77
CA TYR A 271 -23.25 8.06 9.07
C TYR A 271 -24.59 7.36 8.82
N PHE A 272 -24.67 6.47 7.82
CA PHE A 272 -25.91 5.76 7.48
C PHE A 272 -26.02 4.38 8.11
N ASP A 273 -25.17 4.03 9.08
CA ASP A 273 -25.19 2.73 9.78
C ASP A 273 -25.23 1.53 8.80
N ASP A 274 -24.34 1.51 7.81
CA ASP A 274 -24.26 0.49 6.75
C ASP A 274 -25.48 0.45 5.79
N ASP A 275 -26.36 1.45 5.78
CA ASP A 275 -27.40 1.58 4.75
C ASP A 275 -26.77 1.98 3.40
N LEU A 276 -26.44 0.94 2.63
CA LEU A 276 -25.78 1.06 1.33
C LEU A 276 -26.56 1.94 0.34
N ASP A 277 -27.89 1.84 0.31
CA ASP A 277 -28.72 2.59 -0.64
C ASP A 277 -28.65 4.10 -0.35
N SER A 278 -28.66 4.51 0.93
CA SER A 278 -28.49 5.91 1.32
C SER A 278 -27.08 6.43 1.05
N SER A 279 -26.06 5.60 1.33
CA SER A 279 -24.65 5.96 1.11
C SER A 279 -24.35 6.21 -0.37
N LEU A 280 -24.75 5.28 -1.25
CA LEU A 280 -24.49 5.40 -2.70
C LEU A 280 -25.26 6.56 -3.33
N LYS A 281 -26.45 6.88 -2.83
CA LYS A 281 -27.26 7.96 -3.38
C LYS A 281 -26.51 9.30 -3.35
N LEU A 282 -25.78 9.60 -2.28
CA LEU A 282 -25.00 10.83 -2.19
C LEU A 282 -23.81 10.83 -3.15
N CYS A 283 -23.08 9.71 -3.28
CA CYS A 283 -22.02 9.60 -4.27
C CYS A 283 -22.55 9.81 -5.70
N HIS A 284 -23.74 9.31 -6.01
CA HIS A 284 -24.35 9.45 -7.34
C HIS A 284 -24.76 10.88 -7.70
N ASP A 285 -24.93 11.76 -6.72
CA ASP A 285 -25.22 13.17 -6.95
C ASP A 285 -23.95 14.01 -7.25
N MET A 286 -22.76 13.43 -7.10
CA MET A 286 -21.46 14.08 -7.38
C MET A 286 -21.07 14.07 -8.88
N SER A 287 -19.94 14.71 -9.24
CA SER A 287 -19.37 14.60 -10.60
C SER A 287 -19.06 13.15 -10.97
N PHE A 288 -18.87 12.86 -12.27
CA PHE A 288 -18.59 11.50 -12.72
C PHE A 288 -17.38 10.89 -12.02
N TYR A 289 -16.30 11.66 -11.92
CA TYR A 289 -15.10 11.16 -11.27
C TYR A 289 -15.26 11.09 -9.74
N GLN A 290 -15.87 12.10 -9.12
CA GLN A 290 -16.12 12.10 -7.69
C GLN A 290 -17.01 10.92 -7.25
N ASN A 291 -18.08 10.67 -8.00
CA ASN A 291 -18.98 9.54 -7.82
C ASN A 291 -18.18 8.23 -7.77
N ARG A 292 -17.32 7.99 -8.77
CA ARG A 292 -16.53 6.75 -8.86
C ARG A 292 -15.61 6.54 -7.67
N LEU A 293 -14.95 7.59 -7.19
CA LEU A 293 -14.10 7.51 -6.00
C LEU A 293 -14.91 7.29 -4.72
N CYS A 294 -16.00 8.05 -4.55
CA CYS A 294 -16.89 7.95 -3.41
C CYS A 294 -17.53 6.56 -3.32
N VAL A 295 -18.03 6.01 -4.44
CA VAL A 295 -18.58 4.64 -4.51
C VAL A 295 -17.52 3.61 -4.14
N ARG A 296 -16.26 3.78 -4.56
CA ARG A 296 -15.18 2.87 -4.17
C ARG A 296 -14.97 2.87 -2.66
N GLY A 297 -14.95 4.04 -2.00
CA GLY A 297 -14.85 4.15 -0.54
C GLY A 297 -16.06 3.57 0.19
N VAL A 298 -17.28 3.84 -0.30
CA VAL A 298 -18.51 3.22 0.24
C VAL A 298 -18.42 1.70 0.17
N MET A 299 -18.04 1.15 -0.98
CA MET A 299 -17.98 -0.30 -1.17
C MET A 299 -16.88 -0.92 -0.32
N MET A 300 -15.69 -0.33 -0.27
CA MET A 300 -14.58 -0.80 0.57
C MET A 300 -15.00 -0.89 2.04
N GLN A 301 -15.58 0.18 2.60
CA GLN A 301 -16.03 0.19 3.99
C GLN A 301 -17.20 -0.78 4.23
N TYR A 302 -18.19 -0.79 3.34
CA TYR A 302 -19.38 -1.63 3.50
C TYR A 302 -19.02 -3.13 3.41
N THR A 303 -18.19 -3.53 2.44
CA THR A 303 -17.81 -4.94 2.31
C THR A 303 -16.97 -5.42 3.47
N ASP A 304 -16.07 -4.57 3.96
CA ASP A 304 -15.29 -4.84 5.17
C ASP A 304 -16.20 -5.02 6.40
N ASN A 305 -17.09 -4.05 6.68
CA ASN A 305 -18.01 -4.10 7.81
C ASN A 305 -18.86 -5.39 7.81
N VAL A 306 -19.39 -5.80 6.64
CA VAL A 306 -20.23 -6.99 6.55
C VAL A 306 -19.41 -8.27 6.72
N LEU A 307 -18.25 -8.40 6.05
CA LEU A 307 -17.44 -9.62 6.11
C LEU A 307 -16.81 -9.80 7.49
N THR A 308 -16.38 -8.72 8.13
CA THR A 308 -15.87 -8.73 9.51
C THR A 308 -16.93 -9.12 10.53
N ARG A 309 -18.15 -8.58 10.43
CA ARG A 309 -19.23 -8.85 11.41
C ARG A 309 -19.93 -10.19 11.20
N GLN A 310 -20.13 -10.62 9.95
CA GLN A 310 -20.93 -11.80 9.61
C GLN A 310 -20.09 -13.02 9.22
N GLY A 311 -18.79 -12.82 8.98
CA GLY A 311 -17.86 -13.85 8.55
C GLY A 311 -17.96 -14.19 7.06
N ILE A 312 -16.94 -14.90 6.58
CA ILE A 312 -16.80 -15.25 5.16
C ILE A 312 -17.49 -16.59 4.89
N THR A 313 -18.72 -16.52 4.40
CA THR A 313 -19.48 -17.70 3.97
C THR A 313 -20.05 -17.51 2.58
N SER A 314 -20.38 -18.62 1.90
CA SER A 314 -21.03 -18.57 0.59
C SER A 314 -22.32 -17.74 0.63
N ASP A 315 -23.12 -17.87 1.68
CA ASP A 315 -24.37 -17.12 1.82
C ASP A 315 -24.10 -15.62 2.01
N VAL A 316 -23.12 -15.23 2.83
CA VAL A 316 -22.78 -13.81 3.05
C VAL A 316 -22.24 -13.19 1.76
N ILE A 317 -21.23 -13.80 1.13
CA ILE A 317 -20.59 -13.28 -0.08
C ILE A 317 -21.59 -13.10 -1.24
N ASN A 318 -22.44 -14.10 -1.49
CA ASN A 318 -23.38 -14.03 -2.62
C ASN A 318 -24.54 -13.04 -2.37
N ASN A 319 -24.77 -12.62 -1.13
CA ASN A 319 -25.80 -11.63 -0.78
C ASN A 319 -25.25 -10.21 -0.56
N LEU A 320 -23.92 -10.04 -0.48
CA LEU A 320 -23.27 -8.73 -0.26
C LEU A 320 -23.61 -7.74 -1.38
N CYS A 321 -23.37 -8.17 -2.63
CA CYS A 321 -23.55 -7.36 -3.83
C CYS A 321 -24.79 -7.84 -4.59
N SER A 322 -25.79 -6.98 -4.78
CA SER A 322 -27.04 -7.36 -5.43
C SER A 322 -27.26 -6.64 -6.76
N LYS A 323 -27.27 -7.38 -7.88
CA LYS A 323 -27.57 -6.82 -9.22
C LYS A 323 -28.96 -6.20 -9.35
N SER A 324 -29.90 -6.51 -8.45
CA SER A 324 -31.23 -5.89 -8.44
C SER A 324 -31.27 -4.54 -7.75
N LYS A 325 -30.25 -4.21 -6.95
CA LYS A 325 -30.12 -2.95 -6.22
C LYS A 325 -29.06 -2.03 -6.80
N LEU A 326 -27.96 -2.61 -7.29
CA LEU A 326 -26.80 -1.88 -7.80
C LEU A 326 -26.85 -1.74 -9.32
N ASN A 327 -26.38 -0.59 -9.81
CA ASN A 327 -26.10 -0.42 -11.23
C ASN A 327 -24.87 -1.28 -11.63
N THR A 328 -24.60 -1.42 -12.93
CA THR A 328 -23.51 -2.28 -13.43
C THR A 328 -22.13 -1.89 -12.88
N ILE A 329 -21.91 -0.58 -12.71
CA ILE A 329 -20.67 0.00 -12.22
C ILE A 329 -20.49 -0.31 -10.73
N ASP A 330 -21.45 0.10 -9.89
CA ASP A 330 -21.37 -0.11 -8.44
C ASP A 330 -21.29 -1.59 -8.12
N TYR A 331 -21.96 -2.42 -8.92
CA TYR A 331 -21.91 -3.86 -8.77
C TYR A 331 -20.50 -4.44 -8.99
N ALA A 332 -19.80 -3.95 -10.02
CA ALA A 332 -18.42 -4.36 -10.28
C ALA A 332 -17.49 -3.87 -9.15
N GLU A 333 -17.64 -2.62 -8.70
CA GLU A 333 -16.87 -2.07 -7.58
C GLU A 333 -17.12 -2.84 -6.27
N CYS A 334 -18.37 -3.19 -5.98
CA CYS A 334 -18.71 -4.04 -4.83
C CYS A 334 -18.00 -5.39 -4.91
N SER A 335 -18.03 -6.03 -6.08
CA SER A 335 -17.39 -7.33 -6.29
C SER A 335 -15.86 -7.26 -6.19
N MET A 336 -15.25 -6.18 -6.68
CA MET A 336 -13.82 -5.92 -6.53
C MET A 336 -13.45 -5.64 -5.07
N SER A 337 -14.28 -4.89 -4.34
CA SER A 337 -14.07 -4.58 -2.93
C SER A 337 -14.12 -5.84 -2.05
N ILE A 338 -14.99 -6.81 -2.36
CA ILE A 338 -14.92 -8.15 -1.75
C ILE A 338 -13.52 -8.75 -1.93
N GLY A 339 -12.97 -8.69 -3.15
CA GLY A 339 -11.64 -9.18 -3.47
C GLY A 339 -10.55 -8.54 -2.60
N GLY A 340 -10.56 -7.22 -2.49
CA GLY A 340 -9.65 -6.46 -1.63
C GLY A 340 -9.77 -6.87 -0.16
N THR A 341 -10.99 -6.87 0.39
CA THR A 341 -11.23 -7.34 1.77
C THR A 341 -10.71 -8.76 1.99
N LEU A 342 -10.94 -9.69 1.05
CA LEU A 342 -10.46 -11.06 1.16
C LEU A 342 -8.92 -11.19 1.13
N ALA A 343 -8.20 -10.24 0.53
CA ALA A 343 -6.74 -10.19 0.61
C ALA A 343 -6.30 -10.09 2.07
N PHE A 344 -6.88 -9.15 2.82
CA PHE A 344 -6.61 -8.97 4.25
C PHE A 344 -6.92 -10.22 5.08
N PHE A 345 -8.07 -10.85 4.85
CA PHE A 345 -8.47 -12.07 5.57
C PHE A 345 -7.62 -13.30 5.25
N THR A 346 -6.81 -13.24 4.20
CA THR A 346 -5.95 -14.35 3.78
C THR A 346 -4.47 -14.02 3.91
N ASN A 347 -4.13 -12.96 4.65
CA ASN A 347 -2.76 -12.47 4.77
C ASN A 347 -2.09 -12.30 3.40
N HIS A 348 -2.81 -11.69 2.46
CA HIS A 348 -2.38 -11.49 1.08
C HIS A 348 -2.00 -12.79 0.33
N ASP A 349 -2.39 -13.97 0.83
CA ASP A 349 -2.21 -15.24 0.14
C ASP A 349 -3.19 -15.32 -1.03
N PHE A 350 -2.68 -15.00 -2.23
CA PHE A 350 -3.44 -15.02 -3.47
C PHE A 350 -4.21 -16.33 -3.70
N LYS A 351 -3.63 -17.48 -3.32
CA LYS A 351 -4.24 -18.79 -3.54
C LYS A 351 -5.38 -19.04 -2.55
N GLN A 352 -5.23 -18.62 -1.29
CA GLN A 352 -6.30 -18.69 -0.30
C GLN A 352 -7.42 -17.71 -0.64
N GLY A 353 -7.10 -16.45 -0.96
CA GLY A 353 -8.08 -15.45 -1.38
C GLY A 353 -8.87 -15.91 -2.62
N THR A 354 -8.19 -16.49 -3.62
CA THR A 354 -8.86 -17.03 -4.81
C THR A 354 -9.90 -18.11 -4.47
N LYS A 355 -9.61 -19.00 -3.49
CA LYS A 355 -10.57 -20.02 -3.04
C LYS A 355 -11.80 -19.41 -2.36
N LEU A 356 -11.65 -18.26 -1.71
CA LEU A 356 -12.77 -17.53 -1.13
C LEU A 356 -13.59 -16.82 -2.20
N CYS A 357 -12.95 -16.21 -3.21
CA CYS A 357 -13.66 -15.70 -4.39
C CYS A 357 -14.40 -16.81 -5.17
N GLU A 358 -13.92 -18.07 -5.13
CA GLU A 358 -14.61 -19.23 -5.71
C GLU A 358 -15.96 -19.57 -5.04
N LEU A 359 -16.27 -18.98 -3.88
CA LEU A 359 -17.59 -19.08 -3.26
C LEU A 359 -18.66 -18.27 -4.02
N ILE A 360 -18.25 -17.32 -4.87
CA ILE A 360 -19.17 -16.54 -5.71
C ILE A 360 -19.68 -17.42 -6.85
N GLU A 361 -20.99 -17.64 -6.91
CA GLU A 361 -21.59 -18.55 -7.89
C GLU A 361 -21.49 -18.00 -9.33
N ASN A 362 -21.60 -16.68 -9.48
CA ASN A 362 -21.54 -16.02 -10.77
C ASN A 362 -20.09 -15.84 -11.24
N LYS A 363 -19.78 -16.37 -12.43
CA LYS A 363 -18.42 -16.34 -13.00
C LYS A 363 -17.87 -14.95 -13.31
N GLN A 364 -18.72 -14.01 -13.71
CA GLN A 364 -18.27 -12.64 -13.99
C GLN A 364 -17.87 -11.94 -12.68
N ASP A 365 -18.66 -12.17 -11.64
CA ASP A 365 -18.51 -11.51 -10.34
C ASP A 365 -17.32 -12.10 -9.58
N GLN A 366 -17.12 -13.41 -9.73
CA GLN A 366 -15.88 -14.09 -9.33
C GLN A 366 -14.65 -13.46 -9.97
N ASN A 367 -14.69 -13.11 -11.26
CA ASN A 367 -13.54 -12.48 -11.91
C ASN A 367 -13.27 -11.09 -11.33
N TYR A 368 -14.31 -10.28 -11.07
CA TYR A 368 -14.13 -8.99 -10.39
C TYR A 368 -13.54 -9.15 -8.99
N CYS A 369 -13.97 -10.14 -8.21
CA CYS A 369 -13.35 -10.47 -6.92
C CYS A 369 -11.88 -10.83 -7.06
N ILE A 370 -11.52 -11.69 -8.02
CA ILE A 370 -10.13 -12.06 -8.26
C ILE A 370 -9.31 -10.84 -8.72
N ASP A 371 -9.88 -9.95 -9.53
CA ASP A 371 -9.19 -8.74 -9.99
C ASP A 371 -8.98 -7.75 -8.84
N GLY A 372 -9.95 -7.58 -7.95
CA GLY A 372 -9.79 -6.80 -6.72
C GLY A 372 -8.74 -7.38 -5.78
N LEU A 373 -8.77 -8.70 -5.56
CA LEU A 373 -7.76 -9.43 -4.77
C LEU A 373 -6.34 -9.22 -5.31
N LYS A 374 -6.17 -9.30 -6.64
CA LYS A 374 -4.86 -9.03 -7.27
C LYS A 374 -4.44 -7.58 -7.10
N GLY A 375 -5.39 -6.65 -7.26
CA GLY A 375 -5.12 -5.22 -7.08
C GLY A 375 -4.53 -4.96 -5.71
N GLU A 376 -5.18 -5.47 -4.67
CA GLU A 376 -4.74 -5.31 -3.29
C GLU A 376 -3.36 -5.92 -3.03
N ILE A 377 -3.12 -7.16 -3.48
CA ILE A 377 -1.81 -7.82 -3.30
C ILE A 377 -0.71 -7.11 -4.11
N GLN A 378 -1.02 -6.58 -5.29
CA GLN A 378 -0.04 -5.84 -6.09
C GLN A 378 0.31 -4.50 -5.45
N ASP A 379 -0.69 -3.82 -4.89
CA ASP A 379 -0.47 -2.59 -4.14
C ASP A 379 0.37 -2.89 -2.89
N SER A 380 0.18 -4.07 -2.26
CA SER A 380 1.00 -4.51 -1.14
C SER A 380 2.44 -4.89 -1.51
N GLU A 381 2.67 -5.47 -2.68
CA GLU A 381 4.02 -5.80 -3.16
C GLU A 381 4.81 -4.57 -3.66
N LYS A 382 4.11 -3.46 -3.96
CA LYS A 382 4.73 -2.24 -4.53
C LYS A 382 5.27 -1.26 -3.49
N TYR A 383 5.07 -1.50 -2.19
CA TYR A 383 5.55 -0.62 -1.12
C TYR A 383 7.06 -0.32 -1.21
N GLU A 384 7.83 -1.18 -1.89
CA GLU A 384 9.28 -1.06 -2.00
C GLU A 384 9.82 -0.08 -3.08
N THR A 385 9.01 0.44 -4.04
CA THR A 385 9.65 1.04 -5.24
C THR A 385 9.07 2.31 -5.86
N ASP A 386 7.88 2.79 -5.52
CA ASP A 386 7.32 3.95 -6.22
C ASP A 386 7.81 5.29 -5.65
N SER A 387 9.06 5.62 -6.02
CA SER A 387 9.53 6.99 -6.21
C SER A 387 8.81 7.67 -7.38
N LEU A 388 7.47 7.61 -7.42
CA LEU A 388 6.71 8.55 -8.23
C LEU A 388 6.95 9.92 -7.62
N THR A 389 8.01 10.55 -8.11
CA THR A 389 8.37 11.93 -7.85
C THR A 389 7.09 12.77 -7.94
N LEU A 390 6.90 13.72 -7.03
CA LEU A 390 5.68 14.54 -6.88
C LEU A 390 5.13 15.10 -8.22
N ASP A 391 6.00 15.27 -9.21
CA ASP A 391 5.70 15.73 -10.57
C ASP A 391 5.03 14.71 -11.50
N LYS A 392 5.05 13.41 -11.18
CA LYS A 392 4.45 12.33 -11.98
C LYS A 392 3.16 11.78 -11.39
N ARG A 393 2.81 12.18 -10.17
CA ARG A 393 1.58 11.73 -9.52
C ARG A 393 0.36 12.25 -10.25
N GLU A 394 -0.62 11.38 -10.39
CA GLU A 394 -1.87 11.71 -11.05
C GLU A 394 -2.66 12.71 -10.23
N LYS A 395 -3.18 13.76 -10.88
CA LYS A 395 -4.03 14.76 -10.24
C LYS A 395 -5.38 14.80 -10.89
N PHE A 396 -6.40 14.90 -10.05
CA PHE A 396 -7.79 15.02 -10.48
C PHE A 396 -8.27 16.43 -10.19
N GLN A 397 -8.72 17.09 -11.25
CA GLN A 397 -8.88 18.53 -11.30
C GLN A 397 -10.24 18.87 -11.91
N PRO A 398 -11.34 18.61 -11.18
CA PRO A 398 -12.69 18.92 -11.67
C PRO A 398 -12.85 20.42 -11.91
N GLN A 399 -13.49 20.75 -13.04
CA GLN A 399 -13.74 22.12 -13.46
C GLN A 399 -15.24 22.39 -13.46
N PHE A 400 -15.69 23.15 -12.46
CA PHE A 400 -17.10 23.49 -12.28
C PHE A 400 -17.56 24.51 -13.31
N VAL A 401 -18.55 24.14 -14.12
CA VAL A 401 -19.03 24.99 -15.21
C VAL A 401 -19.99 26.05 -14.68
N LYS A 402 -19.52 27.31 -14.65
CA LYS A 402 -20.28 28.46 -14.14
C LYS A 402 -21.68 28.56 -14.76
N GLY A 403 -22.69 28.68 -13.89
CA GLY A 403 -24.09 28.83 -14.30
C GLY A 403 -24.80 27.50 -14.58
N THR A 404 -24.13 26.36 -14.36
CA THR A 404 -24.69 25.01 -14.46
C THR A 404 -24.31 24.20 -13.22
N SER A 405 -24.93 23.04 -13.03
CA SER A 405 -24.52 22.04 -12.03
C SER A 405 -23.54 21.00 -12.61
N LYS A 406 -22.96 21.26 -13.79
CA LYS A 406 -22.13 20.30 -14.51
C LYS A 406 -20.67 20.54 -14.23
N VAL A 407 -19.91 19.44 -14.28
CA VAL A 407 -18.48 19.41 -14.01
C VAL A 407 -17.80 18.77 -15.21
N ILE A 408 -16.64 19.30 -15.57
CA ILE A 408 -15.71 18.69 -16.52
C ILE A 408 -14.54 18.15 -15.71
N ASP A 409 -14.42 16.82 -15.62
CA ASP A 409 -13.35 16.19 -14.84
C ASP A 409 -12.09 16.10 -15.71
N ILE A 410 -10.96 16.60 -15.19
CA ILE A 410 -9.67 16.54 -15.87
C ILE A 410 -8.70 15.73 -15.01
N GLN A 411 -8.12 14.71 -15.61
CA GLN A 411 -7.12 13.82 -15.04
C GLN A 411 -5.80 14.05 -15.78
N SER A 412 -4.78 14.54 -15.06
CA SER A 412 -3.42 14.75 -15.58
C SER A 412 -2.43 14.96 -14.45
N PRO A 413 -1.16 14.52 -14.58
CA PRO A 413 -0.09 14.99 -13.70
C PRO A 413 0.20 16.51 -13.81
N ALA A 414 -0.15 17.14 -14.95
CA ALA A 414 -0.02 18.59 -15.12
C ALA A 414 -1.06 19.35 -14.30
N ILE A 415 -0.68 20.51 -13.78
CA ILE A 415 -1.60 21.44 -13.09
C ILE A 415 -2.42 22.17 -14.15
N ILE A 416 -3.74 22.11 -14.00
CA ILE A 416 -4.71 22.83 -14.81
C ILE A 416 -4.97 24.19 -14.17
N SER A 417 -4.92 25.24 -14.97
CA SER A 417 -5.26 26.60 -14.53
C SER A 417 -6.05 27.36 -15.59
N ASN A 418 -6.61 28.51 -15.20
CA ASN A 418 -7.30 29.43 -16.13
C ASN A 418 -8.42 28.78 -16.95
N PHE A 419 -9.12 27.80 -16.37
CA PHE A 419 -10.19 27.09 -17.05
C PHE A 419 -11.37 28.01 -17.41
N GLN A 420 -11.87 27.87 -18.63
CA GLN A 420 -13.03 28.58 -19.14
C GLN A 420 -13.88 27.66 -20.01
N PHE A 421 -15.20 27.81 -19.86
CA PHE A 421 -16.17 27.21 -20.76
C PHE A 421 -17.12 28.29 -21.32
N VAL A 422 -17.17 28.41 -22.64
CA VAL A 422 -18.02 29.38 -23.35
C VAL A 422 -19.14 28.64 -24.05
N HIS A 423 -20.31 28.60 -23.42
CA HIS A 423 -21.49 27.85 -23.88
C HIS A 423 -21.92 28.23 -25.30
N GLU A 424 -21.84 29.50 -25.68
CA GLU A 424 -22.34 30.00 -26.96
C GLU A 424 -21.63 29.40 -28.18
N ILE A 425 -20.38 28.99 -27.99
CA ILE A 425 -19.52 28.46 -29.05
C ILE A 425 -18.95 27.08 -28.72
N GLY A 426 -19.34 26.49 -27.58
CA GLY A 426 -18.84 25.20 -27.10
C GLY A 426 -17.32 25.16 -26.88
N LEU A 427 -16.70 26.32 -26.59
CA LEU A 427 -15.25 26.41 -26.38
C LEU A 427 -14.92 26.00 -24.95
N ILE A 428 -13.99 25.05 -24.81
CA ILE A 428 -13.29 24.76 -23.55
C ILE A 428 -11.85 25.25 -23.70
N SER A 429 -11.33 25.99 -22.72
CA SER A 429 -9.92 26.38 -22.70
C SER A 429 -9.34 26.36 -21.30
N PHE A 430 -8.07 25.99 -21.18
CA PHE A 430 -7.33 25.97 -19.92
C PHE A 430 -5.83 25.96 -20.19
N GLU A 431 -5.01 26.23 -19.18
CA GLU A 431 -3.55 26.15 -19.28
C GLU A 431 -3.03 24.91 -18.55
N ILE A 432 -2.03 24.25 -19.14
CA ILE A 432 -1.25 23.19 -18.51
C ILE A 432 0.16 23.70 -18.21
N ASP A 433 0.70 23.38 -17.03
CA ASP A 433 2.02 23.86 -16.60
C ASP A 433 3.20 23.07 -17.21
N ARG A 434 2.95 21.83 -17.67
CA ARG A 434 3.97 20.91 -18.23
C ARG A 434 3.37 19.99 -19.30
N PRO A 435 4.18 19.44 -20.23
CA PRO A 435 3.72 18.52 -21.25
C PRO A 435 3.47 17.12 -20.69
N GLN A 436 2.30 16.91 -20.08
CA GLN A 436 1.85 15.62 -19.57
C GLN A 436 0.53 15.23 -20.22
N TYR A 437 0.25 13.93 -20.28
CA TYR A 437 -1.01 13.46 -20.84
C TYR A 437 -2.20 14.07 -20.11
N VAL A 438 -3.30 14.28 -20.83
CA VAL A 438 -4.54 14.80 -20.29
C VAL A 438 -5.68 13.88 -20.70
N VAL A 439 -6.47 13.45 -19.73
CA VAL A 439 -7.74 12.74 -19.93
C VAL A 439 -8.85 13.63 -19.39
N MET A 440 -9.86 13.89 -20.22
CA MET A 440 -11.01 14.72 -19.85
C MET A 440 -12.29 13.91 -19.97
N TYR A 441 -13.15 14.01 -18.96
CA TYR A 441 -14.51 13.50 -18.97
C TYR A 441 -15.46 14.68 -19.05
N VAL A 442 -16.13 14.80 -20.18
CA VAL A 442 -16.94 15.96 -20.54
C VAL A 442 -18.39 15.52 -20.73
N PRO A 443 -19.38 16.15 -20.08
CA PRO A 443 -20.79 15.91 -20.37
C PRO A 443 -21.07 16.00 -21.88
N ASN A 444 -21.79 15.02 -22.42
CA ASN A 444 -22.03 14.91 -23.86
C ASN A 444 -22.67 16.16 -24.47
N GLU A 445 -23.46 16.89 -23.68
CA GLU A 445 -24.10 18.15 -24.12
C GLU A 445 -23.11 19.29 -24.40
N PHE A 446 -21.88 19.20 -23.88
CA PHE A 446 -20.81 20.16 -24.15
C PHE A 446 -19.90 19.74 -25.32
N VAL A 447 -20.09 18.52 -25.85
CA VAL A 447 -19.23 17.94 -26.89
C VAL A 447 -20.03 17.79 -28.17
N THR A 448 -19.40 18.08 -29.31
CA THR A 448 -19.97 17.78 -30.64
C THR A 448 -19.27 16.59 -31.26
N SER A 449 -19.82 16.05 -32.36
CA SER A 449 -19.26 14.88 -33.06
C SER A 449 -17.84 15.09 -33.58
N LYS A 450 -17.38 16.34 -33.66
CA LYS A 450 -16.02 16.71 -34.08
C LYS A 450 -15.52 17.86 -33.24
N MET A 451 -14.66 17.56 -32.26
CA MET A 451 -13.88 18.55 -31.54
C MET A 451 -12.46 18.61 -32.11
N VAL A 452 -11.87 19.80 -32.16
CA VAL A 452 -10.44 20.00 -32.39
C VAL A 452 -9.81 20.45 -31.09
N VAL A 453 -8.76 19.74 -30.69
CA VAL A 453 -7.91 20.09 -29.55
C VAL A 453 -6.62 20.70 -30.08
N THR A 454 -6.22 21.83 -29.52
CA THR A 454 -4.92 22.45 -29.78
C THR A 454 -4.24 22.83 -28.48
N VAL A 455 -2.92 22.81 -28.47
CA VAL A 455 -2.04 23.23 -27.38
C VAL A 455 -1.10 24.28 -27.95
N ASP A 456 -1.21 25.52 -27.50
CA ASP A 456 -0.56 26.70 -28.10
C ASP A 456 -0.75 26.79 -29.64
N GLY A 457 -1.95 26.40 -30.10
CA GLY A 457 -2.33 26.41 -31.51
C GLY A 457 -1.80 25.24 -32.34
N GLN A 458 -1.11 24.27 -31.72
CA GLN A 458 -0.64 23.04 -32.37
C GLN A 458 -1.57 21.87 -32.02
N ILE A 459 -1.82 20.97 -32.97
CA ILE A 459 -2.58 19.74 -32.69
C ILE A 459 -1.62 18.73 -32.05
N PRO A 460 -1.96 18.12 -30.89
CA PRO A 460 -1.09 17.14 -30.24
C PRO A 460 -0.87 15.89 -31.09
N ASP A 461 0.26 15.23 -30.90
CA ASP A 461 0.67 14.03 -31.65
C ASP A 461 -0.29 12.84 -31.44
N GLU A 462 -0.85 12.71 -30.23
CA GLU A 462 -1.84 11.68 -29.90
C GLU A 462 -3.17 12.32 -29.45
N LEU A 463 -4.27 11.93 -30.10
CA LEU A 463 -5.64 12.30 -29.75
C LEU A 463 -6.56 11.07 -29.87
N ASP A 464 -7.17 10.65 -28.78
CA ASP A 464 -8.22 9.63 -28.72
C ASP A 464 -9.50 10.25 -28.14
N ALA A 465 -10.64 10.03 -28.80
CA ALA A 465 -11.93 10.55 -28.35
C ALA A 465 -13.00 9.46 -28.46
N LYS A 466 -13.70 9.20 -27.36
CA LYS A 466 -14.78 8.20 -27.26
C LYS A 466 -16.00 8.84 -26.63
N GLY A 467 -17.14 8.77 -27.33
CA GLY A 467 -18.44 9.14 -26.78
C GLY A 467 -19.09 7.96 -26.03
N ASN A 468 -19.89 8.26 -25.02
CA ASN A 468 -20.62 7.29 -24.19
C ASN A 468 -19.70 6.30 -23.46
N VAL A 469 -18.86 6.83 -22.57
CA VAL A 469 -17.97 6.00 -21.75
C VAL A 469 -18.77 5.27 -20.67
N LEU A 470 -18.62 3.94 -20.63
CA LEU A 470 -19.26 3.05 -19.65
C LEU A 470 -20.81 3.15 -19.59
N GLY A 471 -21.44 3.67 -20.65
CA GLY A 471 -22.90 3.82 -20.71
C GLY A 471 -23.46 5.12 -20.10
N GLU A 472 -22.58 6.02 -19.63
CA GLU A 472 -22.94 7.34 -19.13
C GLU A 472 -22.97 8.38 -20.25
N ASP A 473 -23.73 9.47 -20.07
CA ASP A 473 -23.85 10.60 -21.00
C ASP A 473 -22.61 11.53 -20.95
N ILE A 474 -21.43 10.91 -21.06
CA ILE A 474 -20.11 11.52 -20.94
C ILE A 474 -19.21 11.07 -22.09
N SER A 475 -18.46 12.02 -22.61
CA SER A 475 -17.42 11.83 -23.62
C SER A 475 -16.06 11.88 -22.96
N MET A 476 -15.19 10.93 -23.28
CA MET A 476 -13.78 10.95 -22.89
C MET A 476 -12.91 11.45 -24.03
N ILE A 477 -12.06 12.41 -23.72
CA ILE A 477 -11.10 13.01 -24.65
C ILE A 477 -9.72 12.88 -24.02
N ARG A 478 -8.81 12.19 -24.70
CA ARG A 478 -7.44 11.97 -24.25
C ARG A 478 -6.46 12.53 -25.27
N PHE A 479 -5.45 13.24 -24.79
CA PHE A 479 -4.34 13.71 -25.64
C PHE A 479 -3.02 13.77 -24.89
N VAL A 480 -1.91 13.78 -25.64
CA VAL A 480 -0.55 13.96 -25.10
C VAL A 480 0.07 15.20 -25.76
N PRO A 481 0.29 16.29 -25.01
CA PRO A 481 0.86 17.53 -25.53
C PRO A 481 2.39 17.47 -25.62
N ASP A 482 2.97 18.05 -26.69
CA ASP A 482 4.43 18.17 -26.83
C ASP A 482 5.04 19.28 -25.97
N ASN A 483 4.23 20.30 -25.65
CA ASN A 483 4.63 21.47 -24.88
C ASN A 483 3.56 21.81 -23.83
N SER A 484 3.95 22.50 -22.76
CA SER A 484 2.98 23.19 -21.91
C SER A 484 2.36 24.39 -22.62
N GLY A 485 1.26 24.91 -22.10
CA GLY A 485 0.62 26.11 -22.66
C GLY A 485 -0.91 26.05 -22.66
N LEU A 486 -1.50 26.88 -23.51
CA LEU A 486 -2.94 27.05 -23.61
C LEU A 486 -3.55 25.90 -24.42
N VAL A 487 -4.37 25.09 -23.76
CA VAL A 487 -5.27 24.14 -24.40
C VAL A 487 -6.54 24.84 -24.85
N MET A 488 -6.92 24.65 -26.10
CA MET A 488 -8.22 25.07 -26.64
C MET A 488 -8.91 23.89 -27.31
N MET A 489 -10.17 23.68 -26.96
CA MET A 489 -11.05 22.68 -27.56
C MET A 489 -12.25 23.38 -28.17
N THR A 490 -12.39 23.28 -29.49
CA THR A 490 -13.47 23.93 -30.23
C THR A 490 -14.23 22.93 -31.10
N PRO A 491 -15.55 23.08 -31.24
CA PRO A 491 -16.31 22.37 -32.26
C PRO A 491 -15.76 22.69 -33.65
N LEU A 492 -15.58 21.66 -34.49
CA LEU A 492 -15.31 21.86 -35.90
C LEU A 492 -16.58 22.39 -36.58
N PRO A 493 -16.49 23.45 -37.41
CA PRO A 493 -17.58 23.83 -38.29
C PRO A 493 -17.94 22.65 -39.21
N GLU A 494 -19.24 22.37 -39.36
CA GLU A 494 -19.76 21.33 -40.26
C GLU A 494 -19.34 21.52 -41.73
#